data_AF-A0A9X5B5D8-F1
#
_entry.id   AF-A0A9X5B5D8-F1
#
_cell.length_a   1.000
_cell.length_b   1.000
_cell.length_c   1.000
_cell.angle_alpha   90.00
_cell.angle_beta   90.00
_cell.angle_gamma   90.00
#
_symmetry.space_group_name_H-M   'P 1'
#
loop_
_entity.id
_entity.type
_entity.pdbx_description
1 polymer ?
#
loop_
_entity_poly.entity_id
_entity_poly.type
_entity_poly.pdbx_seq_one_letter_code
_entity_poly.pdbx_strand_id
1 'polypeptide(L)'
;MSIDAEVSDAAQDYLADILAKQEIPGMAARLFVQNGGTSRAESCLAFCPPGEEQASDARLDFGEVTLYVDAPSLPYLREIRLDLETAADAQTLTIKAPYAKQPAAPPRELALPMACVARRVPHGNEVTLPEGAQVSVTQALGGSVTVNHGGNLYRLSPEEAGKVGLRSDVAIFEPPEDGKISEDQCWQALEQVYDPEIPVNIVSLGLVYGLSVSVEQRSVYLRMTLTSPGCGMGDVIAGDARNRLREVPFVENAEVDIVFDPPWTYDMLSEEARLELGLL
;
A
#
# COMPACT_ATOMS: atom_id res chain seq x y z
N MET A 1 1.26 -16.74 -1.53
CA MET A 1 0.08 -16.38 -0.72
C MET A 1 -1.08 -17.23 -1.19
N SER A 2 -1.70 -18.00 -0.30
CA SER A 2 -3.01 -18.59 -0.58
C SER A 2 -4.07 -17.51 -0.38
N ILE A 3 -4.91 -17.28 -1.40
CA ILE A 3 -6.06 -16.39 -1.27
C ILE A 3 -7.17 -17.18 -0.59
N ASP A 4 -7.77 -16.59 0.44
CA ASP A 4 -9.00 -17.10 1.04
C ASP A 4 -10.18 -16.58 0.22
N ALA A 5 -10.62 -17.38 -0.75
CA ALA A 5 -11.68 -17.05 -1.69
C ALA A 5 -12.78 -18.11 -1.62
N GLU A 6 -14.01 -17.66 -1.38
CA GLU A 6 -15.20 -18.51 -1.39
C GLU A 6 -16.04 -18.20 -2.64
N VAL A 7 -16.34 -19.22 -3.43
CA VAL A 7 -17.28 -19.12 -4.56
C VAL A 7 -18.42 -20.08 -4.28
N SER A 8 -19.64 -19.57 -4.13
CA SER A 8 -20.80 -20.43 -3.88
C SER A 8 -21.05 -21.37 -5.06
N ASP A 9 -21.62 -22.55 -4.82
CA ASP A 9 -21.91 -23.53 -5.89
C ASP A 9 -22.76 -22.89 -7.01
N ALA A 10 -23.74 -22.06 -6.64
CA ALA A 10 -24.57 -21.32 -7.60
C ALA A 10 -23.75 -20.33 -8.45
N ALA A 11 -22.77 -19.65 -7.85
CA ALA A 11 -21.87 -18.77 -8.59
C ALA A 11 -20.91 -19.55 -9.49
N GLN A 12 -20.43 -20.73 -9.07
CA GLN A 12 -19.60 -21.61 -9.90
C GLN A 12 -20.37 -22.09 -11.12
N ASP A 13 -21.59 -22.61 -10.95
CA ASP A 13 -22.44 -23.07 -12.04
C ASP A 13 -22.74 -21.93 -13.03
N TYR A 14 -23.08 -20.74 -12.52
CA TYR A 14 -23.32 -19.57 -13.34
C TYR A 14 -22.07 -19.13 -14.11
N LEU A 15 -20.90 -19.13 -13.46
CA LEU A 15 -19.62 -18.80 -14.09
C LEU A 15 -19.28 -19.80 -15.19
N ALA A 16 -19.41 -21.11 -14.93
CA ALA A 16 -19.18 -22.15 -15.91
C ALA A 16 -20.05 -21.94 -17.16
N ASP A 17 -21.34 -21.65 -16.97
CA ASP A 17 -22.27 -21.38 -18.06
C ASP A 17 -21.89 -20.14 -18.89
N ILE A 18 -21.51 -19.02 -18.27
CA ILE A 18 -21.13 -17.81 -19.03
C ILE A 18 -19.79 -17.96 -19.73
N LEU A 19 -18.85 -18.72 -19.15
CA LEU A 19 -17.54 -19.00 -19.74
C LEU A 19 -17.69 -19.97 -20.93
N ALA A 20 -18.52 -21.02 -20.80
CA ALA A 20 -18.82 -21.96 -21.87
C ALA A 20 -19.48 -21.28 -23.08
N LYS A 21 -20.35 -20.28 -22.84
CA LYS A 21 -20.98 -19.47 -23.89
C LYS A 21 -20.00 -18.62 -24.71
N GLN A 22 -18.75 -18.46 -24.25
CA GLN A 22 -17.73 -17.78 -25.05
C GLN A 22 -17.17 -18.68 -26.16
N GLU A 23 -17.50 -19.97 -26.18
CA GLU A 23 -17.08 -20.95 -27.20
C GLU A 23 -15.56 -21.05 -27.39
N ILE A 24 -14.79 -20.68 -26.37
CA ILE A 24 -13.32 -20.74 -26.36
C ILE A 24 -12.89 -21.81 -25.34
N PRO A 25 -12.25 -22.91 -25.78
CA PRO A 25 -11.75 -23.94 -24.86
C PRO A 25 -10.73 -23.35 -23.88
N GLY A 26 -10.91 -23.63 -22.58
CA GLY A 26 -10.02 -23.12 -21.53
C GLY A 26 -10.27 -21.66 -21.14
N MET A 27 -11.42 -21.08 -21.53
CA MET A 27 -11.84 -19.76 -21.07
C MET A 27 -11.95 -19.71 -19.54
N ALA A 28 -11.28 -18.72 -18.94
CA ALA A 28 -11.27 -18.47 -17.51
C ALA A 28 -11.88 -17.09 -17.19
N ALA A 29 -12.05 -16.81 -15.90
CA ALA A 29 -12.34 -15.46 -15.42
C ALA A 29 -11.07 -14.88 -14.76
N ARG A 30 -10.88 -13.56 -14.87
CA ARG A 30 -9.82 -12.82 -14.19
C ARG A 30 -10.43 -11.73 -13.32
N LEU A 31 -10.12 -11.78 -12.04
CA LEU A 31 -10.57 -10.86 -11.01
C LEU A 31 -9.46 -9.84 -10.70
N PHE A 32 -9.85 -8.58 -10.57
CA PHE A 32 -8.95 -7.49 -10.20
C PHE A 32 -9.71 -6.40 -9.44
N VAL A 33 -8.98 -5.56 -8.70
CA VAL A 33 -9.52 -4.41 -7.99
C VAL A 33 -8.99 -3.14 -8.64
N GLN A 34 -9.90 -2.32 -9.17
CA GLN A 34 -9.56 -0.97 -9.58
C GLN A 34 -9.54 -0.05 -8.36
N ASN A 35 -8.55 0.84 -8.27
CA ASN A 35 -8.39 1.79 -7.16
C ASN A 35 -8.41 1.12 -5.76
N GLY A 36 -7.79 -0.07 -5.63
CA GLY A 36 -7.73 -0.81 -4.37
C GLY A 36 -7.17 0.03 -3.21
N GLY A 37 -7.80 -0.06 -2.05
CA GLY A 37 -7.44 0.73 -0.87
C GLY A 37 -8.06 2.13 -0.81
N THR A 38 -9.00 2.44 -1.72
CA THR A 38 -9.70 3.75 -1.74
C THR A 38 -11.21 3.59 -1.56
N SER A 39 -11.90 4.70 -1.27
CA SER A 39 -13.36 4.77 -1.25
C SER A 39 -14.01 4.38 -2.60
N ARG A 40 -13.27 4.58 -3.70
CA ARG A 40 -13.64 4.26 -5.09
C ARG A 40 -13.22 2.86 -5.53
N ALA A 41 -12.75 2.01 -4.61
CA ALA A 41 -12.33 0.68 -5.01
C ALA A 41 -13.50 -0.12 -5.58
N GLU A 42 -13.27 -0.73 -6.74
CA GLU A 42 -14.24 -1.56 -7.45
C GLU A 42 -13.63 -2.93 -7.72
N SER A 43 -14.34 -3.99 -7.33
CA SER A 43 -13.96 -5.36 -7.65
C SER A 43 -14.58 -5.74 -8.98
N CYS A 44 -13.76 -6.10 -9.95
CA CYS A 44 -14.16 -6.33 -11.32
C CYS A 44 -13.78 -7.75 -11.76
N LEU A 45 -14.63 -8.34 -12.59
CA LEU A 45 -14.38 -9.64 -13.22
C LEU A 45 -14.42 -9.48 -14.73
N ALA A 46 -13.41 -10.01 -15.41
CA ALA A 46 -13.30 -10.02 -16.87
C ALA A 46 -13.10 -11.45 -17.38
N PHE A 47 -13.46 -11.70 -18.63
CA PHE A 47 -13.10 -12.94 -19.31
C PHE A 47 -11.59 -12.98 -19.58
N CYS A 48 -11.00 -14.16 -19.44
CA CYS A 48 -9.57 -14.40 -19.61
C CYS A 48 -9.39 -15.61 -20.54
N PRO A 49 -9.19 -15.37 -21.84
CA PRO A 49 -8.84 -16.41 -22.80
C PRO A 49 -7.54 -17.13 -22.39
N PRO A 50 -7.35 -18.40 -22.80
CA PRO A 50 -6.15 -19.15 -22.48
C PRO A 50 -4.90 -18.47 -23.05
N GLY A 51 -3.90 -18.23 -22.20
CA GLY A 51 -2.65 -17.54 -22.55
C GLY A 51 -2.67 -16.03 -22.35
N GLU A 52 -3.80 -15.44 -21.95
CA GLU A 52 -3.89 -14.03 -21.55
C GLU A 52 -3.71 -13.81 -20.05
N GLU A 53 -3.60 -14.88 -19.26
CA GLU A 53 -3.19 -14.78 -17.85
C GLU A 53 -1.75 -14.23 -17.73
N GLN A 54 -1.50 -13.48 -16.65
CA GLN A 54 -0.14 -13.04 -16.35
C GLN A 54 0.58 -14.11 -15.52
N ALA A 55 1.89 -14.25 -15.73
CA ALA A 55 2.70 -15.20 -14.97
C ALA A 55 2.66 -14.97 -13.45
N SER A 56 2.35 -13.75 -13.02
CA SER A 56 2.19 -13.38 -11.61
C SER A 56 0.80 -13.63 -11.05
N ASP A 57 -0.20 -13.91 -11.90
CA ASP A 57 -1.58 -14.10 -11.45
C ASP A 57 -1.70 -15.32 -10.55
N ALA A 58 -2.46 -15.16 -9.47
CA ALA A 58 -2.80 -16.30 -8.64
C ALA A 58 -3.94 -17.09 -9.28
N ARG A 59 -3.71 -18.38 -9.51
CA ARG A 59 -4.71 -19.29 -10.05
C ARG A 59 -5.51 -19.95 -8.93
N LEU A 60 -6.84 -19.84 -9.02
CA LEU A 60 -7.80 -20.53 -8.16
C LEU A 60 -8.70 -21.41 -9.03
N ASP A 61 -8.84 -22.68 -8.65
CA ASP A 61 -9.63 -23.66 -9.39
C ASP A 61 -10.83 -24.12 -8.53
N PHE A 62 -12.04 -23.98 -9.09
CA PHE A 62 -13.32 -24.32 -8.48
C PHE A 62 -14.10 -25.24 -9.42
N GLY A 63 -13.79 -26.55 -9.37
CA GLY A 63 -14.35 -27.53 -10.29
C GLY A 63 -13.91 -27.28 -11.74
N GLU A 64 -14.85 -26.93 -12.62
CA GLU A 64 -14.58 -26.60 -14.03
C GLU A 64 -14.26 -25.12 -14.25
N VAL A 65 -14.43 -24.26 -13.23
CA VAL A 65 -14.16 -22.83 -13.31
C VAL A 65 -12.75 -22.53 -12.82
N THR A 66 -11.95 -21.90 -13.69
CA THR A 66 -10.68 -21.29 -13.29
C THR A 66 -10.87 -19.78 -13.12
N LEU A 67 -10.45 -19.28 -11.96
CA LEU A 67 -10.40 -17.86 -11.62
C LEU A 67 -8.95 -17.43 -11.42
N TYR A 68 -8.47 -16.53 -12.26
CA TYR A 68 -7.20 -15.83 -12.05
C TYR A 68 -7.43 -14.58 -11.21
N VAL A 69 -6.50 -14.29 -10.31
CA VAL A 69 -6.50 -13.05 -9.54
C VAL A 69 -5.25 -12.26 -9.88
N ASP A 70 -5.48 -11.04 -10.35
CA ASP A 70 -4.43 -10.08 -10.68
C ASP A 70 -3.51 -9.83 -9.47
N ALA A 71 -2.21 -9.99 -9.64
CA ALA A 71 -1.25 -9.95 -8.54
C ALA A 71 -1.29 -8.65 -7.69
N PRO A 72 -1.38 -7.45 -8.29
CA PRO A 72 -1.62 -6.20 -7.55
C PRO A 72 -2.89 -6.19 -6.69
N SER A 73 -3.89 -6.96 -7.07
CA SER A 73 -5.21 -6.98 -6.42
C SER A 73 -5.27 -7.93 -5.21
N LEU A 74 -4.35 -8.90 -5.12
CA LEU A 74 -4.31 -9.92 -4.05
C LEU A 74 -4.48 -9.37 -2.63
N PRO A 75 -3.80 -8.28 -2.23
CA PRO A 75 -3.86 -7.81 -0.85
C PRO A 75 -5.25 -7.26 -0.44
N TYR A 76 -6.04 -6.83 -1.41
CA TYR A 76 -7.37 -6.23 -1.23
C TYR A 76 -8.50 -7.27 -1.27
N LEU A 77 -8.21 -8.48 -1.76
CA LEU A 77 -9.18 -9.54 -2.04
C LEU A 77 -9.16 -10.66 -0.99
N ARG A 78 -8.70 -10.34 0.23
CA ARG A 78 -8.79 -11.24 1.37
C ARG A 78 -10.26 -11.48 1.72
N GLU A 79 -10.62 -12.72 2.02
CA GLU A 79 -12.00 -13.12 2.34
C GLU A 79 -13.00 -12.72 1.25
N ILE A 80 -12.58 -12.79 -0.01
CA ILE A 80 -13.49 -12.50 -1.12
C ILE A 80 -14.57 -13.58 -1.20
N ARG A 81 -15.81 -13.14 -1.42
CA ARG A 81 -16.95 -14.02 -1.70
C ARG A 81 -17.58 -13.69 -3.04
N LEU A 82 -17.72 -14.71 -3.89
CA LEU A 82 -18.55 -14.64 -5.10
C LEU A 82 -19.83 -15.42 -4.85
N ASP A 83 -20.96 -14.77 -5.08
CA ASP A 83 -22.28 -15.38 -4.89
C ASP A 83 -23.24 -14.98 -6.00
N LEU A 84 -24.34 -15.72 -6.15
CA LEU A 84 -25.38 -15.43 -7.13
C LEU A 84 -26.64 -14.98 -6.42
N GLU A 85 -26.99 -13.71 -6.56
CA GLU A 85 -28.24 -13.18 -6.04
C GLU A 85 -29.33 -13.27 -7.13
N THR A 86 -30.45 -13.89 -6.79
CA THR A 86 -31.60 -14.02 -7.70
C THR A 86 -32.74 -13.13 -7.23
N ALA A 87 -33.15 -12.17 -8.07
CA ALA A 87 -34.26 -11.27 -7.78
C ALA A 87 -35.15 -11.10 -9.02
N ALA A 88 -36.45 -11.34 -8.84
CA ALA A 88 -37.50 -11.07 -9.85
C ALA A 88 -37.11 -11.46 -11.30
N ASP A 89 -36.70 -12.72 -11.48
CA ASP A 89 -36.29 -13.36 -12.74
C ASP A 89 -34.93 -12.93 -13.34
N ALA A 90 -34.14 -12.13 -12.63
CA ALA A 90 -32.75 -11.83 -12.98
C ALA A 90 -31.77 -12.49 -11.99
N GLN A 91 -30.74 -13.14 -12.52
CA GLN A 91 -29.58 -13.63 -11.76
C GLN A 91 -28.44 -12.63 -11.92
N THR A 92 -27.90 -12.15 -10.80
CA THR A 92 -26.75 -11.24 -10.79
C THR A 92 -25.63 -11.87 -10.00
N LEU A 93 -24.45 -11.98 -10.62
CA LEU A 93 -23.22 -12.38 -9.92
C LEU A 93 -22.74 -11.21 -9.06
N THR A 94 -22.62 -11.44 -7.76
CA THR A 94 -22.20 -10.45 -6.78
C THR A 94 -20.81 -10.80 -6.27
N ILE A 95 -19.93 -9.78 -6.27
CA ILE A 95 -18.58 -9.88 -5.74
C ILE A 95 -18.52 -9.07 -4.44
N LYS A 96 -18.34 -9.77 -3.31
CA LYS A 96 -18.16 -9.15 -1.99
C LYS A 96 -16.69 -9.23 -1.61
N ALA A 97 -16.00 -8.09 -1.71
CA ALA A 97 -14.61 -7.94 -1.29
C ALA A 97 -14.54 -6.96 -0.10
N PRO A 98 -14.65 -7.45 1.16
CA PRO A 98 -14.81 -6.60 2.34
C PRO A 98 -13.62 -5.66 2.60
N TYR A 99 -12.44 -6.02 2.08
CA TYR A 99 -11.21 -5.25 2.21
C TYR A 99 -10.84 -4.48 0.93
N ALA A 100 -11.67 -4.49 -0.12
CA ALA A 100 -11.32 -3.80 -1.38
C ALA A 100 -11.08 -2.30 -1.20
N LYS A 101 -11.88 -1.68 -0.33
CA LYS A 101 -11.78 -0.25 0.02
C LYS A 101 -10.84 0.02 1.19
N GLN A 102 -10.36 -1.03 1.85
CA GLN A 102 -9.42 -0.90 2.95
C GLN A 102 -8.01 -0.93 2.38
N PRO A 103 -7.11 -0.11 2.93
CA PRO A 103 -5.70 -0.26 2.64
C PRO A 103 -5.22 -1.72 2.90
N ALA A 104 -4.32 -2.19 2.04
CA ALA A 104 -3.80 -3.55 2.05
C ALA A 104 -2.81 -3.83 3.19
N ALA A 105 -3.27 -4.35 4.33
CA ALA A 105 -2.37 -4.81 5.40
C ALA A 105 -1.49 -6.00 4.94
N PRO A 106 -0.15 -5.87 4.92
CA PRO A 106 0.73 -6.93 4.45
C PRO A 106 0.78 -8.16 5.38
N PRO A 107 1.22 -9.32 4.87
CA PRO A 107 1.36 -10.53 5.67
C PRO A 107 2.39 -10.31 6.79
N ARG A 108 2.13 -10.85 7.98
CA ARG A 108 3.07 -10.75 9.11
C ARG A 108 4.41 -11.42 8.84
N GLU A 109 4.44 -12.47 8.01
CA GLU A 109 5.65 -13.21 7.63
C GLU A 109 5.57 -13.63 6.17
N LEU A 110 6.71 -13.59 5.45
CA LEU A 110 6.83 -14.14 4.11
C LEU A 110 8.27 -14.58 3.80
N ALA A 111 8.39 -15.50 2.82
CA ALA A 111 9.63 -15.69 2.08
C ALA A 111 9.67 -14.67 0.93
N LEU A 112 10.74 -13.90 0.81
CA LEU A 112 10.87 -12.95 -0.32
C LEU A 112 10.86 -13.72 -1.65
N PRO A 113 9.97 -13.39 -2.61
CA PRO A 113 9.88 -14.09 -3.89
C PRO A 113 11.05 -13.77 -4.83
N MET A 114 11.86 -12.76 -4.50
CA MET A 114 13.07 -12.38 -5.22
C MET A 114 13.99 -11.56 -4.31
N ALA A 115 15.22 -11.33 -4.74
CA ALA A 115 16.12 -10.44 -4.04
C ALA A 115 15.61 -8.99 -4.14
N CYS A 116 15.69 -8.24 -3.04
CA CYS A 116 15.28 -6.84 -3.00
C CYS A 116 16.30 -5.97 -2.27
N VAL A 117 16.39 -4.72 -2.69
CA VAL A 117 17.23 -3.71 -2.05
C VAL A 117 16.49 -3.14 -0.84
N ALA A 118 17.18 -3.04 0.29
CA ALA A 118 16.65 -2.46 1.51
C ALA A 118 17.69 -1.58 2.20
N ARG A 119 17.26 -0.75 3.14
CA ARG A 119 18.15 0.02 4.01
C ARG A 119 18.11 -0.53 5.42
N ARG A 120 19.27 -0.76 6.01
CA ARG A 120 19.37 -1.26 7.38
C ARG A 120 19.01 -0.14 8.36
N VAL A 121 18.05 -0.39 9.25
CA VAL A 121 17.69 0.53 10.33
C VAL A 121 18.55 0.18 11.56
N PRO A 122 19.16 1.15 12.28
CA PRO A 122 19.10 2.62 12.15
C PRO A 122 20.12 3.25 11.17
N HIS A 123 21.01 2.44 10.59
CA HIS A 123 22.24 2.92 9.96
C HIS A 123 22.06 3.54 8.57
N GLY A 124 20.93 3.31 7.90
CA GLY A 124 20.61 3.84 6.57
C GLY A 124 21.37 3.21 5.40
N ASN A 125 22.37 2.37 5.67
CA ASN A 125 23.19 1.73 4.64
C ASN A 125 22.38 0.71 3.83
N GLU A 126 22.66 0.66 2.53
CA GLU A 126 22.00 -0.25 1.61
C GLU A 126 22.47 -1.70 1.83
N VAL A 127 21.52 -2.64 1.75
CA VAL A 127 21.71 -4.09 1.88
C VAL A 127 20.75 -4.79 0.93
N THR A 128 21.20 -5.81 0.21
CA THR A 128 20.32 -6.66 -0.59
C THR A 128 19.88 -7.87 0.24
N LEU A 129 18.57 -8.02 0.43
CA LEU A 129 17.99 -9.23 1.00
C LEU A 129 17.87 -10.28 -0.11
N PRO A 130 18.31 -11.53 0.11
CA PRO A 130 18.28 -12.56 -0.93
C PRO A 130 16.85 -13.10 -1.15
N GLU A 131 16.62 -13.64 -2.35
CA GLU A 131 15.43 -14.46 -2.64
C GLU A 131 15.31 -15.61 -1.64
N GLY A 132 14.08 -15.89 -1.19
CA GLY A 132 13.78 -16.92 -0.20
C GLY A 132 14.08 -16.51 1.25
N ALA A 133 14.61 -15.30 1.49
CA ALA A 133 14.82 -14.80 2.85
C ALA A 133 13.49 -14.79 3.62
N GLN A 134 13.49 -15.43 4.79
CA GLN A 134 12.35 -15.39 5.72
C GLN A 134 12.36 -14.05 6.43
N VAL A 135 11.29 -13.27 6.24
CA VAL A 135 11.16 -11.95 6.84
C VAL A 135 9.82 -11.84 7.56
N SER A 136 9.80 -11.11 8.68
CA SER A 136 8.56 -10.72 9.34
C SER A 136 8.32 -9.22 9.17
N VAL A 137 7.13 -8.84 8.73
CA VAL A 137 6.77 -7.43 8.57
C VAL A 137 6.53 -6.85 9.95
N THR A 138 7.37 -5.89 10.34
CA THR A 138 7.25 -5.19 11.62
C THR A 138 6.44 -3.92 11.49
N GLN A 139 6.52 -3.26 10.33
CA GLN A 139 5.76 -2.04 10.01
C GLN A 139 5.46 -1.99 8.52
N ALA A 140 4.31 -1.45 8.15
CA ALA A 140 3.92 -1.22 6.77
C ALA A 140 3.15 0.09 6.67
N LEU A 141 3.91 1.18 6.58
CA LEU A 141 3.40 2.53 6.78
C LEU A 141 3.95 3.43 5.67
N GLY A 142 3.10 4.23 5.02
CA GLY A 142 3.58 5.29 4.12
C GLY A 142 4.20 4.87 2.80
N GLY A 143 3.92 3.67 2.32
CA GLY A 143 4.46 3.11 1.07
C GLY A 143 5.59 2.14 1.36
N SER A 144 6.34 2.45 2.41
CA SER A 144 7.47 1.67 2.87
C SER A 144 7.05 0.49 3.74
N VAL A 145 7.86 -0.56 3.72
CA VAL A 145 7.67 -1.72 4.59
C VAL A 145 8.96 -2.00 5.33
N THR A 146 8.90 -2.01 6.65
CA THR A 146 10.02 -2.43 7.50
C THR A 146 9.83 -3.91 7.84
N VAL A 147 10.86 -4.70 7.57
CA VAL A 147 10.88 -6.13 7.86
C VAL A 147 12.03 -6.49 8.80
N ASN A 148 11.81 -7.48 9.65
CA ASN A 148 12.85 -8.12 10.43
C ASN A 148 13.37 -9.34 9.68
N HIS A 149 14.70 -9.41 9.52
CA HIS A 149 15.39 -10.57 8.99
C HIS A 149 16.65 -10.85 9.84
N GLY A 150 16.72 -12.04 10.44
CA GLY A 150 17.87 -12.43 11.26
C GLY A 150 18.13 -11.47 12.44
N GLY A 151 17.07 -10.93 13.05
CA GLY A 151 17.17 -10.00 14.18
C GLY A 151 17.55 -8.57 13.82
N ASN A 152 17.67 -8.25 12.53
CA ASN A 152 17.96 -6.90 12.05
C ASN A 152 16.73 -6.35 11.30
N LEU A 153 16.52 -5.03 11.42
CA LEU A 153 15.45 -4.34 10.71
C LEU A 153 15.95 -3.79 9.37
N TYR A 154 15.14 -3.98 8.35
CA TYR A 154 15.40 -3.56 6.98
C TYR A 154 14.17 -2.84 6.43
N ARG A 155 14.35 -1.59 6.00
CA ARG A 155 13.32 -0.80 5.36
C ARG A 155 13.38 -0.98 3.86
N LEU A 156 12.29 -1.47 3.27
CA LEU A 156 12.07 -1.50 1.83
C LEU A 156 11.38 -0.20 1.41
N SER A 157 11.86 0.39 0.31
CA SER A 157 11.16 1.50 -0.34
C SER A 157 9.81 1.02 -0.91
N PRO A 158 8.88 1.94 -1.25
CA PRO A 158 7.62 1.55 -1.87
C PRO A 158 7.78 0.75 -3.17
N GLU A 159 8.81 1.06 -3.96
CA GLU A 159 9.14 0.35 -5.19
C GLU A 159 9.61 -1.09 -4.89
N GLU A 160 10.56 -1.24 -3.97
CA GLU A 160 11.13 -2.55 -3.61
C GLU A 160 10.13 -3.44 -2.90
N ALA A 161 9.36 -2.89 -1.95
CA ALA A 161 8.25 -3.58 -1.31
C ALA A 161 7.28 -4.12 -2.37
N GLY A 162 6.97 -3.29 -3.37
CA GLY A 162 6.12 -3.66 -4.47
C GLY A 162 6.56 -4.86 -5.29
N LYS A 163 7.86 -4.94 -5.59
CA LYS A 163 8.46 -6.06 -6.33
C LYS A 163 8.31 -7.39 -5.60
N VAL A 164 8.30 -7.35 -4.26
CA VAL A 164 8.18 -8.54 -3.41
C VAL A 164 6.74 -8.81 -2.94
N GLY A 165 5.74 -8.14 -3.53
CA GLY A 165 4.33 -8.32 -3.17
C GLY A 165 3.94 -7.71 -1.83
N LEU A 166 4.82 -6.89 -1.25
CA LEU A 166 4.53 -6.10 -0.06
C LEU A 166 3.97 -4.75 -0.51
N ARG A 167 2.70 -4.51 -0.23
CA ARG A 167 2.09 -3.18 -0.37
C ARG A 167 1.74 -2.69 1.02
N SER A 168 1.89 -1.39 1.24
CA SER A 168 1.44 -0.75 2.47
C SER A 168 0.22 0.11 2.20
N ASP A 169 -0.37 0.55 3.30
CA ASP A 169 -1.61 1.29 3.38
C ASP A 169 -1.48 2.77 3.01
N VAL A 170 -1.10 3.05 1.77
CA VAL A 170 -0.94 4.44 1.31
C VAL A 170 -2.26 5.00 0.83
N ALA A 171 -2.70 6.10 1.43
CA ALA A 171 -3.89 6.80 0.97
C ALA A 171 -3.68 7.33 -0.46
N ILE A 172 -4.63 7.11 -1.35
CA ILE A 172 -4.61 7.78 -2.66
C ILE A 172 -5.37 9.09 -2.51
N PHE A 173 -4.74 10.20 -2.87
CA PHE A 173 -5.35 11.53 -2.78
C PHE A 173 -6.19 11.81 -4.02
N GLU A 174 -7.47 12.11 -3.82
CA GLU A 174 -8.35 12.51 -4.92
C GLU A 174 -8.07 13.96 -5.33
N PRO A 175 -8.00 14.29 -6.63
CA PRO A 175 -7.83 15.67 -7.07
C PRO A 175 -8.96 16.57 -6.56
N PRO A 176 -8.64 17.68 -5.85
CA PRO A 176 -9.63 18.66 -5.43
C PRO A 176 -10.41 19.25 -6.62
N GLU A 177 -11.72 19.48 -6.42
CA GLU A 177 -12.62 20.02 -7.47
C GLU A 177 -12.21 21.40 -7.98
N ASP A 178 -11.57 22.20 -7.12
CA ASP A 178 -11.11 23.55 -7.46
C ASP A 178 -9.82 23.58 -8.28
N GLY A 179 -9.23 22.41 -8.55
CA GLY A 179 -8.03 22.25 -9.38
C GLY A 179 -6.75 22.77 -8.73
N LYS A 180 -6.73 22.94 -7.40
CA LYS A 180 -5.59 23.46 -6.65
C LYS A 180 -4.99 22.41 -5.73
N ILE A 181 -3.74 22.62 -5.33
CA ILE A 181 -3.10 21.82 -4.30
C ILE A 181 -3.88 22.01 -2.99
N SER A 182 -4.28 20.92 -2.35
CA SER A 182 -4.88 20.94 -1.02
C SER A 182 -3.80 20.84 0.05
N GLU A 183 -3.74 21.85 0.93
CA GLU A 183 -2.82 21.83 2.08
C GLU A 183 -3.18 20.70 3.06
N ASP A 184 -4.46 20.43 3.28
CA ASP A 184 -4.92 19.33 4.13
C ASP A 184 -4.44 17.97 3.60
N GLN A 185 -4.47 17.75 2.28
CA GLN A 185 -3.92 16.54 1.67
C GLN A 185 -2.40 16.46 1.83
N CYS A 186 -1.69 17.59 1.83
CA CYS A 186 -0.26 17.63 2.11
C CYS A 186 0.03 17.23 3.58
N TRP A 187 -0.77 17.69 4.54
CA TRP A 187 -0.64 17.25 5.93
C TRP A 187 -0.93 15.75 6.10
N GLN A 188 -2.01 15.25 5.48
CA GLN A 188 -2.34 13.82 5.46
C GLN A 188 -1.25 12.97 4.78
N ALA A 189 -0.56 13.52 3.78
CA ALA A 189 0.62 12.91 3.17
C ALA A 189 1.76 12.77 4.19
N LEU A 190 2.06 13.83 4.94
CA LEU A 190 3.13 13.81 5.94
C LEU A 190 2.81 12.90 7.13
N GLU A 191 1.54 12.80 7.55
CA GLU A 191 1.09 11.84 8.58
C GLU A 191 1.30 10.37 8.16
N GLN A 192 1.50 10.11 6.87
CA GLN A 192 1.82 8.79 6.37
C GLN A 192 3.32 8.51 6.34
N VAL A 193 4.18 9.48 6.68
CA VAL A 193 5.63 9.28 6.74
C VAL A 193 6.00 8.96 8.18
N TYR A 194 6.70 7.84 8.38
CA TYR A 194 7.05 7.33 9.71
C TYR A 194 8.55 7.30 9.91
N ASP A 195 8.96 7.52 11.15
CA ASP A 195 10.33 7.27 11.56
C ASP A 195 10.56 5.73 11.57
N PRO A 196 11.60 5.22 10.87
CA PRO A 196 11.85 3.78 10.82
C PRO A 196 12.35 3.18 12.15
N GLU A 197 12.86 4.02 13.04
CA GLU A 197 13.36 3.63 14.37
C GLU A 197 12.29 3.78 15.44
N ILE A 198 11.46 4.83 15.32
CA ILE A 198 10.37 5.14 16.24
C ILE A 198 9.05 4.95 15.49
N PRO A 199 8.16 4.01 15.90
CA PRO A 199 6.95 3.63 15.15
C PRO A 199 5.84 4.70 15.10
N VAL A 200 6.19 5.99 15.07
CA VAL A 200 5.28 7.14 15.08
C VAL A 200 5.54 7.99 13.82
N ASN A 201 4.48 8.60 13.28
CA ASN A 201 4.60 9.44 12.09
C ASN A 201 5.32 10.77 12.38
N ILE A 202 5.94 11.37 11.37
CA ILE A 202 6.76 12.58 11.52
C ILE A 202 5.97 13.81 11.99
N VAL A 203 4.65 13.84 11.76
CA VAL A 203 3.77 14.93 12.21
C VAL A 203 3.51 14.80 13.71
N SER A 204 3.08 13.63 14.17
CA SER A 204 2.87 13.32 15.59
C SER A 204 4.17 13.32 16.40
N LEU A 205 5.31 13.03 15.75
CA LEU A 205 6.64 13.22 16.36
C LEU A 205 7.03 14.69 16.52
N GLY A 206 6.32 15.62 15.88
CA GLY A 206 6.65 17.04 15.89
C GLY A 206 7.91 17.37 15.08
N LEU A 207 8.23 16.57 14.06
CA LEU A 207 9.39 16.82 13.19
C LEU A 207 9.10 17.85 12.10
N VAL A 208 7.83 18.11 11.80
CA VAL A 208 7.42 19.09 10.77
C VAL A 208 7.37 20.50 11.38
N TYR A 209 8.31 21.36 11.01
CA TYR A 209 8.42 22.74 11.53
C TYR A 209 7.70 23.78 10.66
N GLY A 210 7.37 23.44 9.43
CA GLY A 210 6.63 24.32 8.55
C GLY A 210 6.37 23.68 7.20
N LEU A 211 5.16 23.89 6.70
CA LEU A 211 4.73 23.52 5.37
C LEU A 211 4.33 24.80 4.62
N SER A 212 4.75 24.94 3.37
CA SER A 212 4.39 26.08 2.52
C SER A 212 3.96 25.57 1.16
N VAL A 213 2.74 25.91 0.76
CA VAL A 213 2.13 25.47 -0.50
C VAL A 213 2.04 26.65 -1.46
N SER A 214 2.62 26.50 -2.65
CA SER A 214 2.56 27.49 -3.73
C SER A 214 1.69 26.95 -4.87
N VAL A 215 0.43 27.38 -4.91
CA VAL A 215 -0.51 26.99 -5.97
C VAL A 215 -0.05 27.48 -7.35
N GLU A 216 0.52 28.68 -7.42
CA GLU A 216 0.99 29.28 -8.67
C GLU A 216 2.18 28.51 -9.27
N GLN A 217 3.12 28.10 -8.44
CA GLN A 217 4.31 27.35 -8.88
C GLN A 217 4.11 25.84 -8.84
N ARG A 218 2.92 25.38 -8.42
CA ARG A 218 2.62 23.96 -8.18
C ARG A 218 3.67 23.26 -7.34
N SER A 219 4.13 23.93 -6.30
CA SER A 219 5.24 23.47 -5.47
C SER A 219 4.91 23.46 -3.98
N VAL A 220 5.54 22.53 -3.27
CA VAL A 220 5.45 22.42 -1.81
C VAL A 220 6.86 22.50 -1.22
N TYR A 221 7.01 23.31 -0.18
CA TYR A 221 8.24 23.41 0.61
C TYR A 221 7.97 22.93 2.03
N LEU A 222 8.72 21.93 2.46
CA LEU A 222 8.67 21.37 3.81
C LEU A 222 9.97 21.73 4.54
N ARG A 223 9.85 22.38 5.70
CA ARG A 223 10.94 22.51 6.67
C ARG A 223 10.71 21.55 7.81
N MET A 224 11.66 20.66 8.05
CA MET A 224 11.56 19.64 9.10
C MET A 224 12.85 19.48 9.90
N THR A 225 12.79 18.77 11.01
CA THR A 225 13.93 18.42 11.85
C THR A 225 14.03 16.90 12.03
N LEU A 226 15.01 16.44 12.81
CA LEU A 226 15.18 15.05 13.20
C LEU A 226 15.25 14.96 14.73
N THR A 227 14.99 13.76 15.27
CA THR A 227 15.08 13.50 16.71
C THR A 227 16.52 13.66 17.25
N SER A 228 17.53 13.52 16.39
CA SER A 228 18.93 13.79 16.73
C SER A 228 19.76 14.27 15.53
N PRO A 229 20.75 15.15 15.74
CA PRO A 229 21.73 15.49 14.71
C PRO A 229 22.55 14.25 14.32
N GLY A 230 22.58 13.92 13.02
CA GLY A 230 23.33 12.76 12.51
C GLY A 230 22.55 11.44 12.50
N CYS A 231 21.22 11.46 12.63
CA CYS A 231 20.39 10.28 12.40
C CYS A 231 20.66 9.68 11.00
N GLY A 232 21.07 8.40 10.96
CA GLY A 232 21.42 7.69 9.73
C GLY A 232 20.22 7.51 8.77
N MET A 233 19.00 7.67 9.28
CA MET A 233 17.76 7.62 8.51
C MET A 233 17.26 9.00 8.06
N GLY A 234 17.94 10.10 8.40
CA GLY A 234 17.46 11.46 8.11
C GLY A 234 17.14 11.71 6.64
N ASP A 235 18.07 11.36 5.74
CA ASP A 235 17.88 11.49 4.29
C ASP A 235 16.75 10.59 3.76
N VAL A 236 16.52 9.45 4.40
CA VAL A 236 15.45 8.51 4.04
C VAL A 236 14.11 9.11 4.40
N ILE A 237 13.96 9.62 5.63
CA ILE A 237 12.73 10.25 6.10
C ILE A 237 12.39 11.48 5.25
N ALA A 238 13.36 12.35 4.99
CA ALA A 238 13.16 13.52 4.13
C ALA A 238 12.82 13.14 2.68
N GLY A 239 13.46 12.08 2.16
CA GLY A 239 13.15 11.51 0.86
C GLY A 239 11.72 10.99 0.77
N ASP A 240 11.26 10.28 1.80
CA ASP A 240 9.91 9.73 1.88
C ASP A 240 8.87 10.85 1.98
N ALA A 241 9.10 11.87 2.81
CA ALA A 241 8.26 13.06 2.89
C ALA A 241 8.15 13.79 1.54
N ARG A 242 9.28 13.98 0.86
CA ARG A 242 9.29 14.58 -0.48
C ARG A 242 8.46 13.78 -1.46
N ASN A 243 8.69 12.46 -1.53
CA ASN A 243 8.00 11.59 -2.48
C ASN A 243 6.50 11.59 -2.22
N ARG A 244 6.10 11.55 -0.95
CA ARG A 244 4.71 11.53 -0.56
C ARG A 244 3.98 12.83 -0.86
N LEU A 245 4.63 13.97 -0.67
CA LEU A 245 4.10 15.27 -1.10
C LEU A 245 3.93 15.36 -2.62
N ARG A 246 4.80 14.73 -3.42
CA ARG A 246 4.66 14.70 -4.89
C ARG A 246 3.49 13.84 -5.37
N GLU A 247 2.96 12.95 -4.54
CA GLU A 247 1.78 12.15 -4.85
C GLU A 247 0.47 12.93 -4.60
N VAL A 248 0.55 14.09 -3.95
CA VAL A 248 -0.60 14.98 -3.78
C VAL A 248 -0.98 15.62 -5.14
N PRO A 249 -2.26 15.59 -5.54
CA PRO A 249 -2.72 16.17 -6.78
C PRO A 249 -2.24 17.60 -7.00
N PHE A 250 -1.85 17.88 -8.24
CA PHE A 250 -1.36 19.19 -8.70
C PHE A 250 -0.01 19.64 -8.13
N VAL A 251 0.67 18.82 -7.32
CA VAL A 251 2.06 19.07 -6.91
C VAL A 251 3.01 18.60 -8.02
N GLU A 252 3.76 19.53 -8.61
CA GLU A 252 4.79 19.23 -9.61
C GLU A 252 6.18 19.11 -8.97
N ASN A 253 6.45 19.92 -7.94
CA ASN A 253 7.72 19.93 -7.21
C ASN A 253 7.51 19.89 -5.69
N ALA A 254 8.32 19.08 -5.00
CA ALA A 254 8.38 19.10 -3.54
C ALA A 254 9.84 19.23 -3.10
N GLU A 255 10.10 20.19 -2.22
CA GLU A 255 11.40 20.45 -1.61
C GLU A 255 11.31 20.22 -0.11
N VAL A 256 12.31 19.55 0.45
CA VAL A 256 12.39 19.23 1.88
C VAL A 256 13.73 19.69 2.39
N ASP A 257 13.70 20.56 3.41
CA ASP A 257 14.87 21.09 4.08
C ASP A 257 14.92 20.59 5.54
N ILE A 258 16.08 20.08 5.94
CA ILE A 258 16.33 19.58 7.29
C ILE A 258 17.07 20.67 8.08
N VAL A 259 16.41 21.18 9.11
CA VAL A 259 16.96 22.19 10.02
C VAL A 259 17.15 21.61 11.41
N PHE A 260 18.13 22.15 12.15
CA PHE A 260 18.42 21.74 13.53
C PHE A 260 18.19 22.85 14.56
N ASP A 261 17.73 24.02 14.10
CA ASP A 261 17.36 25.15 14.95
C ASP A 261 15.89 25.54 14.67
N PRO A 262 15.01 25.52 15.68
CA PRO A 262 15.27 25.06 17.05
C PRO A 262 15.57 23.56 17.14
N PRO A 263 16.30 23.08 18.16
CA PRO A 263 16.52 21.65 18.36
C PRO A 263 15.21 20.94 18.73
N TRP A 264 15.04 19.72 18.25
CA TRP A 264 13.88 18.89 18.61
C TRP A 264 13.92 18.51 20.09
N THR A 265 12.74 18.44 20.73
CA THR A 265 12.58 17.99 22.12
C THR A 265 11.32 17.16 22.26
N TYR A 266 11.26 16.29 23.28
CA TYR A 266 10.06 15.50 23.59
C TYR A 266 8.79 16.32 23.81
N ASP A 267 8.92 17.62 24.12
CA ASP A 267 7.77 18.51 24.25
C ASP A 267 6.99 18.68 22.94
N MET A 268 7.64 18.43 21.79
CA MET A 268 7.05 18.50 20.46
C MET A 268 6.19 17.29 20.09
N LEU A 269 6.23 16.20 20.88
CA LEU A 269 5.37 15.03 20.67
C LEU A 269 3.90 15.39 20.90
N SER A 270 3.04 14.94 19.99
CA SER A 270 1.59 14.97 20.19
C SER A 270 1.17 14.10 21.38
N GLU A 271 -0.02 14.33 21.93
CA GLU A 271 -0.53 13.56 23.07
C GLU A 271 -0.67 12.07 22.72
N GLU A 272 -1.12 11.78 21.50
CA GLU A 272 -1.27 10.42 20.97
C GLU A 272 0.10 9.71 20.87
N ALA A 273 1.12 10.41 20.35
CA ALA A 273 2.46 9.87 20.26
C ALA A 273 3.08 9.59 21.64
N ARG A 274 2.82 10.45 22.63
CA ARG A 274 3.28 10.22 24.02
C ARG A 274 2.64 8.97 24.61
N LEU A 275 1.35 8.75 24.37
CA LEU A 275 0.66 7.55 24.83
C LEU A 275 1.21 6.28 24.17
N GLU A 276 1.42 6.32 22.85
CA GLU A 276 1.96 5.19 22.07
C GLU A 276 3.38 4.81 22.51
N LEU A 277 4.19 5.79 22.91
CA LEU A 277 5.53 5.60 23.43
C LEU A 277 5.58 5.30 24.94
N GLY A 278 4.44 5.25 25.63
CA GLY A 278 4.35 4.97 27.07
C GLY A 278 4.93 6.06 27.97
N LEU A 279 4.86 7.32 27.52
CA LEU A 279 5.35 8.51 28.24
C LEU A 279 4.27 9.22 29.06
N LEU A 280 3.04 8.68 29.09
CA LEU A 280 1.88 9.16 29.84
C LEU A 280 1.37 8.09 30.81
#